data_AF-A0A6M6JA34-F1
#
_entry.id   AF-A0A6M6JA34-F1
#
_cell.length_a   1.000
_cell.length_b   1.000
_cell.length_c   1.000
_cell.angle_alpha   90.00
_cell.angle_beta   90.00
_cell.angle_gamma   90.00
#
_symmetry.space_group_name_H-M   'P 1'
#
loop_
_entity.id
_entity.type
_entity.pdbx_description
1 polymer ?
#
loop_
_entity_poly.entity_id
_entity_poly.type
_entity_poly.pdbx_seq_one_letter_code
_entity_poly.pdbx_strand_id
1 'polypeptide(L)'
;MLQIRADLVEEIMAHARAEHPHEACGMIAGAEGTERPERFFRMTNAAKPTGDAEAQEREQAHRALVLGEAHAEYAGEPRSSLTYYTWDVKERLRAQREMDERDEWPTVIYHSHTRSEAYPSQVDIDVASGPANDPRIHYVIVSTRPDAEARVRGHDLRSFRIVDGVVTEEEVDVVETYMFAHTGADDVPDLG
;
A
#
# COMPACT_ATOMS: atom_id res chain seq x y z
N MET A 1 -10.75 -7.92 7.30
CA MET A 1 -11.24 -6.59 7.72
C MET A 1 -10.05 -5.84 8.27
N LEU A 2 -9.80 -4.64 7.74
CA LEU A 2 -8.72 -3.77 8.19
C LEU A 2 -9.26 -2.83 9.28
N GLN A 3 -8.63 -2.80 10.45
CA GLN A 3 -8.85 -1.75 11.44
C GLN A 3 -7.69 -0.76 11.39
N ILE A 4 -7.96 0.51 11.12
CA ILE A 4 -6.92 1.53 10.91
C ILE A 4 -7.28 2.84 11.62
N ARG A 5 -6.29 3.54 12.17
CA ARG A 5 -6.55 4.84 12.79
C ARG A 5 -6.94 5.91 11.78
N ALA A 6 -7.79 6.84 12.22
CA ALA A 6 -8.22 7.98 11.43
C ALA A 6 -7.04 8.87 10.96
N ASP A 7 -6.04 9.11 11.81
CA ASP A 7 -4.86 9.90 11.45
C ASP A 7 -4.06 9.28 10.30
N LEU A 8 -3.94 7.96 10.27
CA LEU A 8 -3.26 7.22 9.20
C LEU A 8 -4.04 7.29 7.88
N VAL A 9 -5.38 7.20 7.92
CA VAL A 9 -6.22 7.41 6.73
C VAL A 9 -6.03 8.80 6.15
N GLU A 10 -6.05 9.83 7.00
CA GLU A 10 -5.79 11.21 6.58
C GLU A 10 -4.38 11.37 6.02
N GLU A 11 -3.38 10.68 6.59
CA GLU A 11 -2.00 10.72 6.10
C GLU A 11 -1.84 10.08 4.71
N ILE A 12 -2.47 8.92 4.46
CA ILE A 12 -2.55 8.29 3.13
C ILE A 12 -3.10 9.30 2.13
N MET A 13 -4.25 9.89 2.47
CA MET A 13 -4.96 10.78 1.55
C MET A 13 -4.22 12.11 1.33
N ALA A 14 -3.57 12.64 2.37
CA ALA A 14 -2.70 13.81 2.25
C ALA A 14 -1.51 13.53 1.33
N HIS A 15 -0.88 12.36 1.47
CA HIS A 15 0.22 11.96 0.59
C HIS A 15 -0.25 11.79 -0.86
N ALA A 16 -1.35 11.09 -1.08
CA ALA A 16 -1.96 10.90 -2.40
C ALA A 16 -2.28 12.22 -3.10
N ARG A 17 -2.84 13.19 -2.37
CA ARG A 17 -3.14 14.52 -2.91
C ARG A 17 -1.88 15.34 -3.21
N ALA A 18 -0.83 15.19 -2.42
CA ALA A 18 0.43 15.92 -2.61
C ALA A 18 1.21 15.44 -3.84
N GLU A 19 1.15 14.14 -4.16
CA GLU A 19 1.84 13.56 -5.32
C GLU A 19 1.03 13.69 -6.62
N HIS A 20 -0.27 13.94 -6.55
CA HIS A 20 -1.12 14.15 -7.72
C HIS A 20 -0.53 15.22 -8.66
N PRO A 21 -0.41 14.97 -9.99
CA PRO A 21 -1.08 13.92 -10.78
C PRO A 21 -0.36 12.57 -10.84
N HIS A 22 0.74 12.41 -10.10
CA HIS A 22 1.44 11.14 -9.96
C HIS A 22 0.84 10.30 -8.82
N GLU A 23 1.09 9.00 -8.87
CA GLU A 23 0.69 8.09 -7.81
C GLU A 23 1.64 8.21 -6.62
N ALA A 24 1.05 8.24 -5.42
CA ALA A 24 1.75 8.11 -4.16
C ALA A 24 1.79 6.64 -3.76
N CYS A 25 2.85 6.21 -3.08
CA CYS A 25 2.91 4.89 -2.48
C CYS A 25 3.58 4.93 -1.11
N GLY A 26 3.33 3.91 -0.31
CA GLY A 26 3.97 3.76 0.99
C GLY A 26 3.52 2.54 1.73
N MET A 27 3.96 2.44 2.98
CA MET A 27 3.60 1.35 3.88
C MET A 27 3.26 1.88 5.26
N ILE A 28 2.50 1.10 6.00
CA ILE A 28 2.26 1.32 7.42
C ILE A 28 2.68 0.05 8.14
N ALA A 29 3.62 0.18 9.05
CA ALA A 29 4.10 -0.93 9.85
C ALA A 29 3.31 -1.07 11.14
N GLY A 30 3.23 -2.32 11.62
CA GLY A 30 2.74 -2.69 12.94
C GLY A 30 3.72 -3.64 13.62
N ALA A 31 3.54 -3.86 14.92
CA ALA A 31 4.35 -4.84 15.64
C ALA A 31 4.13 -6.26 15.07
N GLU A 32 5.20 -7.05 14.99
CA GLU A 32 5.14 -8.45 14.53
C GLU A 32 4.09 -9.24 15.31
N GLY A 33 3.33 -10.08 14.61
CA GLY A 33 2.20 -10.82 15.19
C GLY A 33 0.93 -10.00 15.43
N THR A 34 0.91 -8.70 15.08
CA THR A 34 -0.29 -7.85 15.13
C THR A 34 -0.68 -7.36 13.74
N GLU A 35 -1.98 -7.30 13.43
CA GLU A 35 -2.50 -6.64 12.21
C GLU A 35 -2.84 -5.16 12.49
N ARG A 36 -2.11 -4.48 13.38
CA ARG A 36 -2.39 -3.09 13.77
C ARG A 36 -1.44 -2.12 13.09
N PRO A 37 -1.90 -1.29 12.13
CA PRO A 37 -1.06 -0.31 11.47
C PRO A 37 -0.74 0.85 12.42
N GLU A 38 0.53 1.12 12.72
CA GLU A 38 0.91 2.12 13.72
C GLU A 38 1.87 3.19 13.21
N ARG A 39 2.83 2.82 12.35
CA ARG A 39 3.92 3.70 11.90
C ARG A 39 3.91 3.89 10.39
N PHE A 40 3.77 5.15 9.98
CA PHE A 40 3.65 5.51 8.57
C PHE A 40 5.01 5.70 7.90
N PHE A 41 5.15 5.15 6.70
CA PHE A 41 6.30 5.37 5.82
C PHE A 41 5.81 5.93 4.49
N ARG A 42 6.13 7.20 4.25
CA ARG A 42 6.01 7.82 2.93
C ARG A 42 7.16 7.32 2.06
N MET A 43 6.85 6.72 0.92
CA MET A 43 7.86 6.43 -0.08
C MET A 43 7.86 7.53 -1.12
N THR A 44 9.03 7.99 -1.51
CA THR A 44 9.17 8.98 -2.57
C THR A 44 9.09 8.24 -3.90
N ASN A 45 8.18 8.66 -4.79
CA ASN A 45 8.13 8.08 -6.13
C ASN A 45 9.41 8.44 -6.90
N ALA A 46 10.29 7.46 -7.11
CA ALA A 46 11.55 7.61 -7.83
C ALA A 46 11.36 7.90 -9.34
N ALA A 47 10.15 7.64 -9.87
CA ALA A 47 9.79 7.92 -11.26
C ALA A 47 9.43 9.39 -11.53
N LYS A 48 9.63 10.31 -10.57
CA LYS A 48 9.65 11.75 -10.88
C LYS A 48 10.74 11.96 -11.92
N PRO A 49 10.46 12.51 -13.12
CA PRO A 49 11.48 12.71 -14.13
C PRO A 49 12.51 13.71 -13.61
N THR A 50 13.58 13.20 -13.03
CA THR A 50 14.89 13.81 -13.15
C THR A 50 15.16 13.79 -14.65
N GLY A 51 15.53 14.93 -15.26
CA GLY A 51 15.78 15.01 -16.71
C GLY A 51 17.01 14.22 -17.18
N ASP A 52 17.32 13.08 -16.55
CA ASP A 52 18.50 12.26 -16.71
C ASP A 52 18.15 10.95 -17.43
N ALA A 53 18.54 10.87 -18.70
CA ALA A 53 18.30 9.72 -19.57
C ALA A 53 19.03 8.45 -19.09
N GLU A 54 20.15 8.56 -18.39
CA GLU A 54 20.89 7.38 -17.92
C GLU A 54 20.21 6.73 -16.71
N ALA A 55 19.53 7.53 -15.87
CA ALA A 55 18.72 7.01 -14.78
C ALA A 55 17.55 6.19 -15.35
N GLN A 56 16.93 6.66 -16.44
CA GLN A 56 15.85 5.96 -17.14
C GLN A 56 16.32 4.63 -17.73
N GLU A 57 17.52 4.56 -18.34
CA GLU A 57 18.06 3.30 -18.89
C GLU A 57 18.41 2.29 -17.79
N ARG A 58 19.04 2.73 -16.69
CA ARG A 58 19.33 1.85 -15.53
C ARG A 58 18.03 1.27 -14.94
N GLU A 59 16.99 2.10 -14.89
CA GLU A 59 15.68 1.72 -14.41
C GLU A 59 14.97 0.75 -15.36
N GLN A 60 15.05 0.98 -16.67
CA GLN A 60 14.52 0.09 -17.69
C GLN A 60 15.23 -1.28 -17.69
N ALA A 61 16.54 -1.32 -17.44
CA ALA A 61 17.29 -2.55 -17.28
C ALA A 61 16.91 -3.30 -15.99
N HIS A 62 16.73 -2.58 -14.87
CA HIS A 62 16.24 -3.17 -13.62
C HIS A 62 14.80 -3.71 -13.77
N ARG A 63 13.94 -3.00 -14.51
CA ARG A 63 12.56 -3.41 -14.86
C ARG A 63 12.52 -4.75 -15.58
N ALA A 64 13.44 -5.01 -16.51
CA ALA A 64 13.51 -6.29 -17.21
C ALA A 64 13.93 -7.45 -16.29
N LEU A 65 14.78 -7.18 -15.30
CA LEU A 65 15.26 -8.19 -14.34
C LEU A 65 14.22 -8.56 -13.29
N VAL A 66 13.43 -7.58 -12.80
CA VAL A 66 12.44 -7.80 -11.73
C VAL A 66 11.18 -8.50 -12.23
N LEU A 67 10.78 -8.27 -13.49
CA LEU A 67 9.50 -8.74 -14.03
C LEU A 67 9.59 -10.00 -14.90
N GLY A 68 10.80 -10.41 -15.30
CA GLY A 68 11.00 -11.54 -16.21
C GLY A 68 10.42 -11.31 -17.62
N GLU A 69 10.66 -12.27 -18.52
CA GLU A 69 10.26 -12.21 -19.94
C GLU A 69 8.74 -12.27 -20.17
N ALA A 70 7.93 -12.55 -19.14
CA ALA A 70 6.47 -12.70 -19.23
C ALA A 70 5.72 -11.39 -19.53
N HIS A 71 6.37 -10.22 -19.42
CA HIS A 71 5.76 -8.92 -19.75
C HIS A 71 6.01 -8.47 -21.20
N ALA A 72 6.62 -9.30 -22.06
CA ALA A 72 6.94 -8.96 -23.45
C ALA A 72 5.74 -9.04 -24.43
N GLU A 73 4.62 -9.64 -24.05
CA GLU A 73 3.61 -10.10 -25.03
C GLU A 73 2.54 -9.08 -25.45
N TYR A 74 2.59 -7.82 -24.99
CA TYR A 74 1.54 -6.84 -25.34
C TYR A 74 2.11 -5.55 -25.93
N ALA A 75 2.62 -5.67 -27.16
CA ALA A 75 3.02 -4.55 -28.00
C ALA A 75 1.82 -4.04 -28.82
N GLY A 76 1.37 -2.80 -28.60
CA GLY A 76 0.50 -2.15 -29.59
C GLY A 76 -0.40 -1.00 -29.12
N GLU A 77 -0.66 -0.85 -27.83
CA GLU A 77 -1.50 0.26 -27.34
C GLU A 77 -0.63 1.29 -26.62
N PRO A 78 -0.82 2.60 -26.86
CA PRO A 78 -0.23 3.64 -26.02
C PRO A 78 -0.91 3.56 -24.66
N ARG A 79 -0.38 2.69 -23.80
CA ARG A 79 -0.92 2.43 -22.48
C ARG A 79 -0.80 3.72 -21.69
N SER A 80 -1.91 4.17 -21.11
CA SER A 80 -1.87 5.11 -19.98
C SER A 80 -1.33 4.38 -18.76
N SER A 81 -0.07 3.94 -18.82
CA SER A 81 0.72 3.52 -17.67
C SER A 81 1.93 4.43 -17.63
N LEU A 82 1.69 5.66 -17.19
CA LEU A 82 2.73 6.51 -16.60
C LEU A 82 3.04 6.08 -15.15
N THR A 83 2.60 4.87 -14.80
CA THR A 83 2.45 4.32 -13.47
C THR A 83 2.93 2.89 -13.52
N TYR A 84 4.24 2.73 -13.54
CA TYR A 84 4.87 1.50 -13.15
C TYR A 84 5.89 1.76 -12.04
N TYR A 85 5.68 1.01 -10.98
CA TYR A 85 6.37 0.93 -9.71
C TYR A 85 7.88 0.74 -9.85
N THR A 86 8.63 1.70 -9.35
CA THR A 86 9.95 1.43 -8.79
C THR A 86 9.98 1.96 -7.38
N TRP A 87 9.96 1.02 -6.44
CA TRP A 87 10.48 1.29 -5.11
C TRP A 87 11.87 1.86 -5.30
N ASP A 88 12.19 3.01 -4.71
CA ASP A 88 13.60 3.28 -4.46
C ASP A 88 14.07 2.13 -3.55
N VAL A 89 14.86 1.23 -4.13
CA VAL A 89 15.34 0.02 -3.46
C VAL A 89 16.05 0.39 -2.16
N LYS A 90 16.68 1.57 -2.09
CA LYS A 90 17.33 2.08 -0.87
C LYS A 90 16.31 2.52 0.16
N GLU A 91 15.24 3.22 -0.22
CA GLU A 91 14.17 3.59 0.72
C GLU A 91 13.48 2.37 1.28
N ARG A 92 13.18 1.36 0.45
CA ARG A 92 12.59 0.11 0.94
C ARG A 92 13.54 -0.66 1.85
N LEU A 93 14.81 -0.79 1.47
CA LEU A 93 15.81 -1.45 2.33
C LEU A 93 16.00 -0.72 3.65
N ARG A 94 15.90 0.61 3.65
CA ARG A 94 15.94 1.41 4.87
C ARG A 94 14.70 1.16 5.72
N ALA A 95 13.50 1.25 5.14
CA ALA A 95 12.25 0.99 5.85
C ALA A 95 12.25 -0.43 6.44
N GLN A 96 12.69 -1.43 5.67
CA GLN A 96 12.82 -2.81 6.15
C GLN A 96 13.79 -2.91 7.32
N ARG A 97 14.99 -2.32 7.23
CA ARG A 97 15.93 -2.32 8.37
C ARG A 97 15.35 -1.65 9.61
N GLU A 98 14.68 -0.51 9.43
CA GLU A 98 14.03 0.19 10.55
C GLU A 98 12.89 -0.63 11.16
N MET A 99 12.17 -1.43 10.36
CA MET A 99 11.13 -2.35 10.85
C MET A 99 11.77 -3.54 11.58
N ASP A 100 12.79 -4.17 11.00
CA ASP A 100 13.52 -5.30 11.59
C ASP A 100 14.14 -4.92 12.95
N GLU A 101 14.69 -3.70 13.07
CA GLU A 101 15.25 -3.17 14.33
C GLU A 101 14.20 -2.97 15.44
N ARG A 102 12.91 -2.98 15.09
CA ARG A 102 11.79 -2.70 15.99
C ARG A 102 10.83 -3.88 16.13
N ASP A 103 11.17 -5.05 15.58
CA ASP A 103 10.27 -6.20 15.48
C ASP A 103 8.92 -5.82 14.85
N GLU A 104 8.96 -5.02 13.79
CA GLU A 104 7.79 -4.55 13.03
C GLU A 104 7.70 -5.24 11.65
N TRP A 105 6.51 -5.21 11.05
CA TRP A 105 6.25 -5.73 9.71
C TRP A 105 5.24 -4.84 8.96
N PRO A 106 5.23 -4.85 7.61
CA PRO A 106 4.37 -3.98 6.82
C PRO A 106 2.92 -4.47 6.80
N THR A 107 2.14 -4.10 7.82
CA THR A 107 0.70 -4.44 7.91
C THR A 107 -0.14 -3.92 6.75
N VAL A 108 0.19 -2.73 6.22
CA VAL A 108 -0.51 -2.10 5.10
C VAL A 108 0.51 -1.68 4.06
N ILE A 109 0.22 -1.99 2.80
CA ILE A 109 0.83 -1.36 1.63
C ILE A 109 -0.24 -0.53 0.96
N TYR A 110 0.06 0.72 0.62
CA TYR A 110 -0.90 1.56 -0.07
C TYR A 110 -0.32 2.25 -1.30
N HIS A 111 -1.22 2.55 -2.24
CA HIS A 111 -0.95 3.48 -3.32
C HIS A 111 -2.20 4.26 -3.74
N SER A 112 -2.00 5.35 -4.46
CA SER A 112 -3.08 6.12 -5.03
C SER A 112 -3.28 5.82 -6.51
N HIS A 113 -4.52 5.90 -6.97
CA HIS A 113 -4.90 5.98 -8.37
C HIS A 113 -5.32 7.41 -8.68
N THR A 114 -4.81 7.96 -9.78
CA THR A 114 -5.16 9.33 -10.22
C THR A 114 -6.20 9.36 -11.33
N ARG A 115 -6.46 8.21 -11.97
CA ARG A 115 -7.32 8.10 -13.17
C ARG A 115 -8.33 6.95 -13.12
N SER A 116 -8.16 6.01 -12.20
CA SER A 116 -9.05 4.88 -11.95
C SER A 116 -9.69 4.97 -10.57
N GLU A 117 -10.76 4.23 -10.37
CA GLU A 117 -11.32 3.99 -9.04
C GLU A 117 -10.30 3.26 -8.14
N ALA A 118 -10.56 3.26 -6.83
CA ALA A 118 -9.74 2.58 -5.83
C ALA A 118 -9.87 1.04 -5.90
N TYR A 119 -9.51 0.42 -7.02
CA TYR A 119 -9.59 -1.03 -7.21
C TYR A 119 -8.31 -1.54 -7.90
N PRO A 120 -7.75 -2.69 -7.47
CA PRO A 120 -6.48 -3.17 -8.02
C PRO A 120 -6.57 -3.49 -9.51
N SER A 121 -5.59 -3.00 -10.26
CA SER A 121 -5.31 -3.40 -11.63
C SER A 121 -4.62 -4.76 -11.68
N GLN A 122 -4.54 -5.37 -12.87
CA GLN A 122 -3.81 -6.64 -13.04
C GLN A 122 -2.34 -6.53 -12.60
N VAL A 123 -1.70 -5.39 -12.85
CA VAL A 123 -0.31 -5.14 -12.41
C VAL A 123 -0.19 -5.17 -10.90
N ASP A 124 -1.15 -4.55 -10.20
CA ASP A 124 -1.18 -4.53 -8.73
C ASP A 124 -1.31 -5.96 -8.18
N ILE A 125 -2.16 -6.77 -8.81
CA ILE A 125 -2.38 -8.17 -8.46
C ILE A 125 -1.10 -8.99 -8.68
N ASP A 126 -0.42 -8.82 -9.81
CA ASP A 126 0.80 -9.55 -10.15
C ASP A 126 1.93 -9.22 -9.15
N VAL A 127 2.09 -7.93 -8.82
CA VAL A 127 3.09 -7.47 -7.84
C VAL A 127 2.76 -7.99 -6.44
N ALA A 128 1.49 -7.91 -6.03
CA ALA A 128 1.02 -8.40 -4.74
C ALA A 128 1.00 -9.92 -4.62
N SER A 129 1.01 -10.66 -5.73
CA SER A 129 1.00 -12.14 -5.72
C SER A 129 2.38 -12.75 -5.92
N GLY A 130 3.44 -11.93 -5.87
CA GLY A 130 4.81 -12.38 -6.01
C GLY A 130 5.25 -13.33 -4.88
N PRO A 131 6.26 -14.18 -5.11
CA PRO A 131 6.67 -15.25 -4.18
C PRO A 131 7.26 -14.74 -2.84
N ALA A 132 7.55 -13.45 -2.74
CA ALA A 132 8.07 -12.82 -1.52
C ALA A 132 6.98 -12.02 -0.77
N ASN A 133 5.72 -12.09 -1.20
CA ASN A 133 4.64 -11.35 -0.56
C ASN A 133 4.03 -12.10 0.63
N ASP A 134 3.65 -11.36 1.66
CA ASP A 134 2.98 -11.90 2.83
C ASP A 134 1.45 -11.78 2.68
N PRO A 135 0.69 -12.90 2.75
CA PRO A 135 -0.75 -12.90 2.51
C PRO A 135 -1.54 -12.15 3.60
N ARG A 136 -0.91 -11.77 4.71
CA ARG A 136 -1.53 -10.99 5.78
C ARG A 136 -1.60 -9.49 5.46
N ILE A 137 -0.84 -9.00 4.48
CA ILE A 137 -0.77 -7.58 4.14
C ILE A 137 -2.11 -7.09 3.61
N HIS A 138 -2.55 -5.94 4.10
CA HIS A 138 -3.69 -5.21 3.56
C HIS A 138 -3.24 -4.27 2.45
N TYR A 139 -3.76 -4.46 1.24
CA TYR A 139 -3.54 -3.56 0.11
C TYR A 139 -4.59 -2.47 0.11
N VAL A 140 -4.18 -1.26 0.52
CA VAL A 140 -5.07 -0.09 0.55
C VAL A 140 -4.88 0.71 -0.72
N ILE A 141 -5.96 0.90 -1.47
CA ILE A 141 -5.94 1.74 -2.67
C ILE A 141 -6.82 2.95 -2.41
N VAL A 142 -6.33 4.12 -2.80
CA VAL A 142 -7.10 5.36 -2.74
C VAL A 142 -7.24 5.99 -4.10
N SER A 143 -8.39 6.55 -4.43
CA SER A 143 -8.56 7.34 -5.66
C SER A 143 -8.54 8.84 -5.37
N THR A 144 -7.82 9.59 -6.20
CA THR A 144 -7.79 11.06 -6.18
C THR A 144 -8.60 11.68 -7.32
N ARG A 145 -9.42 10.88 -8.01
CA ARG A 145 -10.28 11.39 -9.08
C ARG A 145 -11.29 12.42 -8.55
N PRO A 146 -11.65 13.44 -9.34
CA PRO A 146 -12.69 14.40 -8.95
C PRO A 146 -14.07 13.78 -8.71
N ASP A 147 -14.37 12.67 -9.39
CA ASP A 147 -15.63 11.92 -9.33
C ASP A 147 -15.54 10.65 -8.47
N ALA A 148 -14.50 10.56 -7.61
CA ALA A 148 -14.29 9.41 -6.74
C ALA A 148 -15.42 9.25 -5.73
N GLU A 149 -15.86 8.01 -5.51
CA GLU A 149 -16.96 7.70 -4.60
C GLU A 149 -16.48 7.68 -3.15
N ALA A 150 -17.04 8.56 -2.33
CA ALA A 150 -16.73 8.63 -0.91
C ALA A 150 -17.22 7.37 -0.15
N ARG A 151 -16.29 6.53 0.30
CA ARG A 151 -16.58 5.29 1.04
C ARG A 151 -16.15 5.37 2.50
N VAL A 152 -14.88 5.67 2.74
CA VAL A 152 -14.29 5.71 4.09
C VAL A 152 -13.98 7.15 4.45
N ARG A 153 -14.66 7.68 5.48
CA ARG A 153 -14.49 9.06 5.96
C ARG A 153 -14.57 10.14 4.87
N GLY A 154 -15.38 9.95 3.83
CA GLY A 154 -15.49 10.91 2.73
C GLY A 154 -14.45 10.73 1.61
N HIS A 155 -13.68 9.64 1.63
CA HIS A 155 -12.64 9.33 0.65
C HIS A 155 -12.92 8.02 -0.08
N ASP A 156 -12.54 7.95 -1.35
CA ASP A 156 -12.51 6.69 -2.10
C ASP A 156 -11.27 5.91 -1.68
N LEU A 157 -11.39 5.23 -0.54
CA LEU A 157 -10.37 4.37 0.04
C LEU A 157 -10.98 2.98 0.21
N ARG A 158 -10.28 1.97 -0.30
CA ARG A 158 -10.68 0.57 -0.25
C ARG A 158 -9.50 -0.29 0.16
N SER A 159 -9.78 -1.43 0.78
CA SER A 159 -8.77 -2.38 1.25
C SER A 159 -9.01 -3.74 0.62
N PHE A 160 -7.92 -4.42 0.26
CA PHE A 160 -7.95 -5.72 -0.40
C PHE A 160 -6.94 -6.67 0.23
N ARG A 161 -7.33 -7.94 0.35
CA ARG A 161 -6.40 -9.06 0.52
C ARG A 161 -6.13 -9.64 -0.87
N ILE A 162 -4.86 -9.78 -1.23
CA ILE A 162 -4.45 -10.36 -2.52
C ILE A 162 -3.57 -11.58 -2.23
N VAL A 163 -4.05 -12.77 -2.57
CA VAL A 163 -3.36 -14.04 -2.31
C VAL A 163 -3.45 -14.90 -3.55
N ASP A 164 -2.31 -15.34 -4.09
CA ASP A 164 -2.23 -16.19 -5.28
C ASP A 164 -3.07 -15.68 -6.47
N GLY A 165 -3.05 -14.36 -6.70
CA GLY A 165 -3.82 -13.69 -7.77
C GLY A 165 -5.30 -13.47 -7.45
N VAL A 166 -5.80 -13.97 -6.31
CA VAL A 166 -7.18 -13.81 -5.89
C VAL A 166 -7.33 -12.52 -5.09
N VAL A 167 -8.15 -11.60 -5.58
CA VAL A 167 -8.49 -10.35 -4.92
C VAL A 167 -9.74 -10.51 -4.08
N THR A 168 -9.64 -10.20 -2.79
CA THR A 168 -10.78 -10.12 -1.87
C THR A 168 -10.84 -8.72 -1.28
N GLU A 169 -11.93 -7.99 -1.51
CA GLU A 169 -12.15 -6.71 -0.84
C GLU A 169 -12.50 -6.92 0.63
N GLU A 170 -11.92 -6.10 1.49
CA GLU A 170 -12.11 -6.15 2.93
C GLU A 170 -12.80 -4.88 3.43
N GLU A 171 -13.67 -5.04 4.43
CA GLU A 171 -14.22 -3.90 5.16
C GLU A 171 -13.10 -3.13 5.89
N VAL A 172 -13.25 -1.81 5.95
CA VAL A 172 -12.33 -0.90 6.63
C VAL A 172 -13.05 -0.27 7.83
N ASP A 173 -12.62 -0.64 9.03
CA ASP A 173 -13.06 -0.04 10.29
C ASP A 173 -12.09 1.07 10.71
N VAL A 174 -12.57 2.31 10.78
CA VAL A 174 -11.73 3.44 11.14
C VAL A 174 -11.94 3.82 12.60
N VAL A 175 -10.86 3.77 13.37
CA VAL A 175 -10.85 4.07 14.80
C VAL A 175 -10.09 5.36 15.11
N GLU A 176 -10.46 6.06 16.17
CA GLU A 176 -9.70 7.23 16.64
C GLU A 176 -8.45 6.81 17.44
N THR A 177 -8.49 5.64 18.08
CA THR A 177 -7.39 5.06 18.84
C THR A 177 -7.54 3.54 18.95
N TYR A 178 -6.44 2.81 19.12
CA TYR A 178 -6.45 1.36 19.35
C TYR A 178 -6.74 0.96 20.80
N MET A 179 -6.99 1.92 21.69
CA MET A 179 -7.19 1.70 23.12
C MET A 179 -8.55 1.05 23.48
N PHE A 180 -8.99 -0.03 22.82
CA PHE A 180 -10.11 -0.88 23.30
C PHE A 180 -10.09 -2.33 22.78
N ALA A 181 -8.93 -2.94 22.61
CA ALA A 181 -8.86 -4.38 22.33
C ALA A 181 -8.03 -5.07 23.42
N HIS A 182 -8.73 -5.42 24.52
CA HIS A 182 -8.45 -6.27 25.70
C HIS A 182 -9.06 -5.55 26.92
N THR A 183 -10.21 -5.95 27.48
CA THR A 183 -10.39 -7.18 28.28
C THR A 183 -11.81 -7.75 28.13
N GLY A 184 -11.90 -8.97 27.59
CA GLY A 184 -13.09 -9.80 27.79
C GLY A 184 -13.16 -10.21 29.26
N ALA A 185 -14.35 -10.12 29.83
CA ALA A 185 -14.65 -10.28 31.24
C ALA A 185 -14.17 -11.62 31.84
N ASP A 186 -13.29 -11.56 32.84
CA ASP A 186 -13.25 -12.55 33.92
C ASP A 186 -12.52 -11.99 35.15
N ASP A 187 -13.16 -11.02 35.82
CA ASP A 187 -12.91 -10.75 37.23
C ASP A 187 -14.26 -10.91 37.94
N VAL A 188 -14.59 -12.15 38.29
CA VAL A 188 -15.69 -12.46 39.20
C VAL A 188 -15.26 -11.97 40.59
N PRO A 189 -15.95 -10.99 41.21
CA PRO A 189 -15.59 -10.57 42.55
C PRO A 189 -15.88 -11.70 43.53
N ASP A 190 -14.85 -12.05 44.31
CA ASP A 190 -14.90 -13.00 45.42
C ASP A 190 -16.01 -12.57 46.39
N LEU A 191 -17.02 -13.43 46.55
CA LEU A 191 -18.10 -13.22 47.52
C LEU A 191 -17.60 -13.74 48.87
N GLY A 192 -17.24 -12.79 49.74
CA GLY A 192 -16.98 -13.05 51.16
C GLY A 192 -18.20 -13.51 51.94
#